data_AF-A0A0D0B367-F1
#
_entry.id   AF-A0A0D0B367-F1
#
_cell.length_a   1.000
_cell.length_b   1.000
_cell.length_c   1.000
_cell.angle_alpha   90.00
_cell.angle_beta   90.00
_cell.angle_gamma   90.00
#
_symmetry.space_group_name_H-M   'P 1'
#
loop_
_entity.id
_entity.type
_entity.pdbx_description
1 polymer ?
#
loop_
_entity_poly.entity_id
_entity_poly.type
_entity_poly.pdbx_seq_one_letter_code
_entity_poly.pdbx_strand_id
1 'polypeptide(L)'
;MPSSDPTFHYDRILDIPVGVSASMPRDRCGWSQTTDLCNDVVSADTLVVHMRKHIGGSSSSYYRIHCSWNGCGKLMRRDCLVRHIREIHLHSKRRAHD
;
A
#
# COMPACT_ATOMS: atom_id res chain seq x y z
N MET A 1 1.71 -8.77 57.53
CA MET A 1 2.75 -8.11 56.72
C MET A 1 2.22 -7.98 55.30
N PRO A 2 1.93 -6.76 54.82
CA PRO A 2 1.48 -6.56 53.45
C PRO A 2 2.69 -6.51 52.50
N SER A 3 2.64 -7.34 51.47
CA SER A 3 3.64 -7.46 50.41
C SER A 3 3.64 -6.20 49.56
N SER A 4 4.77 -5.50 49.51
CA SER A 4 5.02 -4.39 48.60
C SER A 4 5.23 -4.94 47.19
N ASP A 5 4.18 -4.95 46.38
CA ASP A 5 4.32 -5.08 44.93
C ASP A 5 4.27 -3.67 44.32
N PRO A 6 5.38 -3.16 43.77
CA PRO A 6 5.39 -1.83 43.16
C PRO A 6 4.58 -1.86 41.88
N THR A 7 3.43 -1.20 41.91
CA THR A 7 2.66 -0.80 40.73
C THR A 7 3.63 -0.16 39.74
N PHE A 8 3.95 -0.87 38.65
CA PHE A 8 4.68 -0.34 37.52
C PHE A 8 3.85 0.78 36.88
N HIS A 9 3.99 2.00 37.38
CA HIS A 9 3.55 3.20 36.70
C HIS A 9 4.50 3.44 35.53
N TYR A 10 4.18 2.86 34.38
CA TYR A 10 4.67 3.38 33.12
C TYR A 10 3.81 4.58 32.73
N ASP A 11 4.25 5.75 33.20
CA ASP A 11 4.05 7.00 32.50
C ASP A 11 4.83 6.93 31.18
N ARG A 12 4.21 6.40 30.14
CA ARG A 12 4.65 6.56 28.75
C ARG A 12 3.41 6.83 27.92
N ILE A 13 3.24 8.12 27.63
CA ILE A 13 2.73 8.67 26.37
C ILE A 13 2.69 7.56 25.32
N LEU A 14 1.55 6.90 25.16
CA LEU A 14 1.31 6.07 23.98
C LEU A 14 0.84 7.05 22.92
N ASP A 15 1.84 7.48 22.16
CA ASP A 15 1.74 7.92 20.79
C ASP A 15 0.44 7.48 20.14
N ILE A 16 -0.30 8.47 19.69
CA ILE A 16 -1.41 8.33 18.75
C ILE A 16 -1.04 7.23 17.74
N PRO A 17 -1.82 6.15 17.60
CA PRO A 17 -1.54 5.16 16.59
C PRO A 17 -1.64 5.83 15.21
N VAL A 18 -0.48 6.13 14.63
CA VAL A 18 -0.33 6.26 13.19
C VAL A 18 -0.80 4.94 12.62
N GLY A 19 -1.98 4.96 11.98
CA GLY A 19 -2.47 3.79 11.26
C GLY A 19 -3.86 3.32 11.61
N VAL A 20 -4.79 4.19 12.01
CA VAL A 20 -6.16 4.01 11.50
C VAL A 20 -6.10 4.28 10.00
N SER A 21 -5.64 3.27 9.25
CA SER A 21 -5.90 3.17 7.83
C SER A 21 -7.39 2.97 7.70
N ALA A 22 -8.13 4.09 7.74
CA ALA A 22 -9.47 4.16 7.23
C ALA A 22 -9.46 3.36 5.93
N SER A 23 -10.25 2.29 5.90
CA SER A 23 -10.33 1.33 4.82
C SER A 23 -10.38 2.07 3.49
N MET A 24 -9.21 2.23 2.86
CA MET A 24 -9.14 2.94 1.60
C MET A 24 -10.05 2.17 0.64
N PRO A 25 -11.03 2.85 0.02
CA PRO A 25 -11.88 2.24 -0.97
C PRO A 25 -11.03 1.43 -1.95
N ARG A 26 -11.42 0.17 -2.20
CA ARG A 26 -10.62 -0.81 -2.98
C ARG A 26 -10.41 -0.41 -4.45
N ASP A 27 -10.98 0.71 -4.83
CA ASP A 27 -10.96 1.37 -6.13
C ASP A 27 -10.08 2.63 -6.12
N ARG A 28 -9.31 2.92 -5.05
CA ARG A 28 -8.40 4.07 -5.00
C ARG A 28 -6.93 3.70 -5.11
N CYS A 29 -6.16 4.55 -5.77
CA CYS A 29 -4.74 4.40 -5.92
C CYS A 29 -4.02 4.75 -4.60
N GLY A 30 -3.40 3.75 -3.97
CA GLY A 30 -2.57 3.93 -2.78
C GLY A 30 -1.11 4.23 -3.08
N TRP A 31 -0.77 4.64 -4.31
CA TRP A 31 0.63 4.96 -4.63
C TRP A 31 1.08 6.20 -3.86
N SER A 32 2.14 6.06 -3.05
CA SER A 32 2.75 7.15 -2.30
C SER A 32 4.15 7.43 -2.83
N GLN A 33 4.44 8.65 -3.29
CA GLN A 33 5.81 9.08 -3.56
C GLN A 33 6.18 10.19 -2.58
N THR A 34 7.21 9.94 -1.78
CA THR A 34 7.93 10.86 -0.86
C THR A 34 7.07 11.52 0.23
N THR A 35 5.98 12.19 -0.14
CA THR A 35 5.09 12.92 0.76
C THR A 35 3.62 12.86 0.36
N ASP A 36 3.29 12.53 -0.90
CA ASP A 36 1.92 12.60 -1.41
C ASP A 36 1.35 11.23 -1.80
N LEU A 37 0.09 11.00 -1.39
CA LEU A 37 -0.73 9.87 -1.80
C LEU A 37 -1.56 10.23 -3.02
N CYS A 38 -1.56 9.37 -4.04
CA CYS A 38 -2.28 9.63 -5.27
C CYS A 38 -3.80 9.72 -5.07
N ASN A 39 -4.40 8.77 -4.35
CA ASN A 39 -5.83 8.71 -4.00
C ASN A 39 -6.87 8.76 -5.15
N ASP A 40 -6.41 8.76 -6.40
CA ASP A 40 -7.24 8.71 -7.61
C ASP A 40 -8.05 7.41 -7.71
N VAL A 41 -9.24 7.49 -8.27
CA VAL A 41 -10.07 6.30 -8.55
C VAL A 41 -9.45 5.52 -9.72
N VAL A 42 -9.12 4.26 -9.48
CA VAL A 42 -8.52 3.32 -10.43
C VAL A 42 -9.34 2.05 -10.50
N SER A 43 -9.64 1.63 -11.73
CA SER A 43 -10.25 0.34 -12.04
C SER A 43 -9.20 -0.62 -12.59
N ALA A 44 -9.54 -1.89 -12.75
CA ALA A 44 -8.64 -2.86 -13.38
C ALA A 44 -8.18 -2.36 -14.76
N ASP A 45 -9.08 -1.83 -15.58
CA ASP A 45 -8.81 -1.40 -16.95
C ASP A 45 -7.98 -0.11 -17.00
N THR A 46 -8.25 0.84 -16.09
CA THR A 46 -7.54 2.13 -16.06
C THR A 46 -6.21 2.07 -15.33
N LEU A 47 -5.96 1.03 -14.52
CA LEU A 47 -4.75 0.91 -13.70
C LEU A 47 -3.46 0.97 -14.52
N VAL A 48 -3.39 0.32 -15.69
CA VAL A 48 -2.18 0.30 -16.53
C VAL A 48 -1.82 1.71 -16.98
N VAL A 49 -2.81 2.45 -17.48
CA VAL A 49 -2.64 3.82 -17.97
C VAL A 49 -2.31 4.75 -16.80
N HIS A 50 -3.00 4.58 -15.67
CA HIS A 50 -2.76 5.36 -14.47
C HIS A 50 -1.34 5.14 -13.91
N MET A 51 -0.86 3.89 -13.84
CA MET A 51 0.48 3.58 -13.37
C MET A 51 1.58 4.22 -14.21
N ARG A 52 1.39 4.39 -15.52
CA ARG A 52 2.38 5.11 -16.36
C ARG A 52 2.63 6.55 -15.90
N LYS A 53 1.67 7.19 -15.20
CA LYS A 53 1.89 8.51 -14.60
C LYS A 53 2.90 8.46 -13.45
N HIS A 54 2.91 7.37 -12.69
CA HIS A 54 3.80 7.18 -11.53
C HIS A 54 5.17 6.62 -11.90
N ILE A 55 5.20 5.61 -12.75
CA ILE A 55 6.43 4.87 -13.08
C ILE A 55 7.07 5.34 -14.40
N GLY A 56 6.44 6.31 -15.07
CA GLY A 56 6.82 6.81 -16.40
C GLY A 56 6.45 5.86 -17.55
N GLY A 57 6.93 6.20 -18.76
CA GLY A 57 6.76 5.41 -19.98
C GLY A 57 7.99 4.63 -20.42
N SER A 58 8.96 4.38 -19.52
CA SER A 58 10.21 3.71 -19.92
C SER A 58 9.95 2.30 -20.47
N SER A 59 10.46 2.06 -21.68
CA SER A 59 10.30 0.83 -22.47
C SER A 59 11.15 -0.34 -21.97
N SER A 60 12.03 -0.13 -20.99
CA SER A 60 12.86 -1.20 -20.44
C SER A 60 12.10 -2.03 -19.42
N SER A 61 11.61 -3.19 -19.86
CA SER A 61 11.00 -4.25 -19.04
C SER A 61 11.97 -4.92 -18.06
N TYR A 62 13.27 -4.61 -18.16
CA TYR A 62 14.32 -5.13 -17.28
C TYR A 62 14.56 -4.24 -16.06
N TYR A 63 14.01 -3.03 -16.03
CA TYR A 63 14.12 -2.16 -14.87
C TYR A 63 13.33 -2.73 -13.68
N ARG A 64 14.00 -2.84 -12.53
CA ARG A 64 13.37 -3.21 -11.26
C ARG A 64 12.83 -1.96 -10.57
N ILE A 65 11.63 -2.07 -10.01
CA ILE A 65 10.93 -0.97 -9.34
C ILE A 65 10.40 -1.44 -7.98
N HIS A 66 10.44 -0.55 -7.00
CA HIS A 66 9.79 -0.75 -5.72
C HIS A 66 8.30 -0.41 -5.83
N CYS A 67 7.45 -1.28 -5.30
CA CYS A 67 6.04 -0.97 -5.13
C CYS A 67 5.88 0.04 -3.98
N SER A 68 5.53 1.28 -4.30
CA SER A 68 5.30 2.32 -3.29
C SER A 68 3.83 2.44 -2.90
N TRP A 69 3.06 1.36 -3.02
CA TRP A 69 1.65 1.36 -2.65
C TRP A 69 1.48 1.22 -1.14
N ASN A 70 0.97 2.25 -0.45
CA ASN A 70 0.77 2.31 0.99
C ASN A 70 1.95 1.72 1.80
N GLY A 71 3.19 2.02 1.38
CA GLY A 71 4.39 1.49 2.03
C GLY A 71 4.73 0.02 1.76
N CYS A 72 4.23 -0.61 0.68
CA CYS A 72 4.50 -2.02 0.34
C CYS A 72 6.01 -2.34 0.22
N GLY A 73 6.79 -1.48 -0.44
CA GLY A 73 8.25 -1.59 -0.55
C GLY A 73 8.79 -2.75 -1.41
N LYS A 74 7.94 -3.64 -1.93
CA LYS A 74 8.38 -4.85 -2.63
C LYS A 74 9.11 -4.53 -3.94
N LEU A 75 10.32 -5.05 -4.11
CA LEU A 75 11.11 -4.93 -5.34
C LEU A 75 10.67 -5.99 -6.36
N MET A 76 10.32 -5.56 -7.57
CA MET A 76 9.96 -6.47 -8.66
C MET A 76 10.31 -5.88 -10.02
N ARG A 77 10.16 -6.68 -11.07
CA ARG A 77 10.28 -6.17 -12.44
C ARG A 77 9.06 -5.30 -12.79
N ARG A 78 9.27 -4.30 -13.64
CA ARG A 78 8.23 -3.35 -14.07
C ARG A 78 6.99 -4.02 -14.65
N ASP A 79 7.16 -5.05 -15.46
CA ASP A 79 6.09 -5.86 -16.06
C ASP A 79 5.23 -6.59 -15.01
N CYS A 80 5.82 -6.95 -13.86
CA CYS A 80 5.10 -7.59 -12.75
C CYS A 80 4.32 -6.61 -11.88
N LEU A 81 4.62 -5.31 -11.92
CA LEU A 81 4.08 -4.33 -10.98
C LEU A 81 2.55 -4.21 -11.05
N VAL A 82 2.00 -4.08 -12.25
CA VAL A 82 0.54 -3.94 -12.45
C VAL A 82 -0.18 -5.17 -11.91
N ARG A 83 0.31 -6.37 -12.22
CA ARG A 83 -0.26 -7.63 -11.72
C ARG A 83 -0.20 -7.68 -10.20
N HIS A 84 0.96 -7.35 -9.62
CA HIS A 84 1.13 -7.28 -8.18
C HIS A 84 0.11 -6.33 -7.53
N ILE A 85 -0.09 -5.13 -8.07
CA ILE A 85 -1.07 -4.17 -7.54
C ILE A 85 -2.50 -4.72 -7.63
N ARG A 86 -2.89 -5.31 -8.77
CA ARG A 86 -4.23 -5.89 -8.94
C ARG A 86 -4.52 -7.01 -7.95
N GLU A 87 -3.55 -7.92 -7.79
CA GLU A 87 -3.72 -9.13 -6.97
C GLU A 87 -3.60 -8.82 -5.48
N ILE A 88 -2.65 -7.98 -5.08
CA ILE A 88 -2.33 -7.74 -3.66
C ILE A 88 -3.09 -6.54 -3.09
N HIS A 89 -3.15 -5.43 -3.82
CA HIS A 89 -3.68 -4.18 -3.28
C HIS A 89 -5.16 -3.97 -3.63
N LEU A 90 -5.53 -4.15 -4.89
CA LEU A 90 -6.90 -3.94 -5.33
C LEU A 90 -7.81 -5.14 -5.04
N HIS A 91 -7.27 -6.28 -4.59
CA HIS A 91 -8.03 -7.51 -4.33
C HIS A 91 -9.07 -7.75 -5.43
N SER A 92 -8.67 -7.60 -6.69
CA SER A 92 -9.49 -8.04 -7.81
C SER A 92 -9.51 -9.56 -7.77
N LYS A 93 -10.27 -10.13 -6.82
CA LYS A 93 -10.73 -11.51 -6.91
C LYS A 93 -11.42 -11.55 -8.25
N ARG A 94 -10.82 -12.28 -9.20
CA ARG A 94 -11.57 -12.83 -10.32
C ARG A 94 -12.82 -13.38 -9.66
N ARG A 95 -14.00 -12.86 -10.01
CA ARG A 95 -15.23 -13.54 -9.62
C ARG A 95 -15.03 -14.95 -10.15
N ALA A 96 -14.87 -15.91 -9.24
CA ALA A 96 -15.03 -17.30 -9.60
C ALA A 96 -16.43 -17.34 -10.18
N HIS A 97 -16.50 -17.56 -11.49
CA HIS A 97 -17.75 -17.88 -12.13
C HIS A 97 -18.11 -19.25 -11.57
N ASP A 98 -19.15 -19.27 -10.74
CA ASP A 98 -19.86 -20.50 -10.35
C ASP A 98 -20.42 -21.17 -11.62
#